data_AF-A0A3M1SSK4-F1
#
_entry.id   AF-A0A3M1SSK4-F1
#
_cell.length_a   1.000
_cell.length_b   1.000
_cell.length_c   1.000
_cell.angle_alpha   90.00
_cell.angle_beta   90.00
_cell.angle_gamma   90.00
#
_symmetry.space_group_name_H-M   'P 1'
#
loop_
_entity.id
_entity.type
_entity.pdbx_description
1 polymer ?
#
loop_
_entity_poly.entity_id
_entity_poly.type
_entity_poly.pdbx_seq_one_letter_code
_entity_poly.pdbx_strand_id
1 'polypeptide(L)'
;MPGFRVFSHYFLFPLPMALLFCVALADFLRSAGIGLRLQAVATASTVFATLPTHVGSLERRDVEDDVRVGAWLRQNVPPGERIYGWGSSPQLDSFSRRLPASRFTACWYVVNDLDVVGLPDSDAEAVERLLSDLTRYPPSVVVLPRASVFVWGDPQRYQLERTPPFAAWLRARYERVGTIRRHDIYVPKGVRRRSRGRGSGGGAR
;
A
#
# COMPACT_ATOMS: atom_id res chain seq x y z
N MET A 1 -20.25 -6.65 -3.11
CA MET A 1 -19.93 -5.28 -3.56
C MET A 1 -18.79 -4.76 -2.68
N PRO A 2 -17.59 -4.48 -3.23
CA PRO A 2 -16.56 -3.83 -2.44
C PRO A 2 -16.96 -2.37 -2.22
N GLY A 3 -17.23 -2.00 -0.97
CA GLY A 3 -17.54 -0.63 -0.59
C GLY A 3 -16.29 0.23 -0.70
N PHE A 4 -16.15 0.97 -1.79
CA PHE A 4 -15.16 2.04 -1.89
C PHE A 4 -15.50 3.11 -0.84
N ARG A 5 -14.78 3.11 0.29
CA ARG A 5 -14.75 4.26 1.18
C ARG A 5 -13.80 5.28 0.55
N VAL A 6 -14.34 6.16 -0.28
CA VAL A 6 -13.62 7.38 -0.67
C VAL A 6 -13.42 8.17 0.61
N PHE A 7 -12.18 8.25 1.09
CA PHE A 7 -11.81 9.04 2.26
C PHE A 7 -11.88 10.53 1.92
N SER A 8 -13.11 11.05 1.83
CA SER A 8 -13.44 12.44 1.47
C SER A 8 -12.78 13.46 2.39
N HIS A 9 -12.37 13.05 3.61
CA HIS A 9 -11.72 13.92 4.58
C HIS A 9 -10.34 14.41 4.14
N TYR A 10 -9.63 13.71 3.25
CA TYR A 10 -8.34 14.21 2.74
C TYR A 10 -8.49 15.38 1.76
N PHE A 11 -9.63 15.47 1.04
CA PHE A 11 -9.90 16.58 0.12
C PHE A 11 -10.58 17.76 0.79
N LEU A 12 -11.28 17.52 1.91
CA LEU A 12 -11.92 18.58 2.69
C LEU A 12 -10.97 19.28 3.65
N PHE A 13 -9.88 18.65 4.09
CA PHE A 13 -8.93 19.30 4.99
C PHE A 13 -8.16 20.49 4.37
N PRO A 14 -7.66 20.43 3.12
CA PRO A 14 -6.94 21.56 2.54
C PRO A 14 -7.87 22.72 2.14
N LEU A 15 -9.17 22.48 1.95
CA LEU A 15 -10.07 23.50 1.42
C LEU A 15 -10.27 24.69 2.40
N PRO A 16 -10.59 24.51 3.70
CA PRO A 16 -10.66 25.60 4.66
C PRO A 16 -9.32 26.34 4.82
N MET A 17 -8.20 25.61 4.83
CA MET A 17 -6.87 26.21 4.94
C MET A 17 -6.50 27.02 3.70
N ALA A 18 -6.85 26.53 2.50
CA ALA A 18 -6.67 27.26 1.25
C ALA A 18 -7.52 28.52 1.23
N LEU A 19 -8.78 28.46 1.70
CA LEU A 19 -9.64 29.64 1.79
C LEU A 19 -9.11 30.68 2.78
N LEU A 20 -8.70 30.26 3.99
CA LEU A 20 -8.08 31.15 4.97
C LEU A 20 -6.77 31.77 4.44
N PHE A 21 -5.94 30.96 3.77
CA PHE A 21 -4.74 31.44 3.09
C PHE A 21 -5.08 32.46 2.00
N CYS A 22 -6.10 32.22 1.19
CA CYS A 22 -6.56 33.17 0.17
C CYS A 22 -7.03 34.50 0.77
N VAL A 23 -7.76 34.48 1.90
CA VAL A 23 -8.20 35.71 2.58
C VAL A 23 -7.00 36.47 3.16
N ALA A 24 -6.11 35.79 3.89
CA ALA A 24 -4.92 36.41 4.45
C ALA A 24 -3.98 36.96 3.37
N LEU A 25 -3.82 36.22 2.27
CA LEU A 25 -3.08 36.66 1.10
C LEU A 25 -3.74 37.87 0.45
N ALA A 26 -5.07 37.89 0.29
CA ALA A 26 -5.77 39.04 -0.27
C ALA A 26 -5.57 40.31 0.57
N ASP A 27 -5.63 40.19 1.90
CA ASP A 27 -5.41 41.32 2.82
C ASP A 27 -3.95 41.81 2.79
N PHE A 28 -2.97 40.91 2.76
CA PHE A 28 -1.56 41.25 2.58
C PHE A 28 -1.30 41.96 1.25
N LEU A 29 -1.91 41.45 0.18
CA LEU A 29 -1.74 42.02 -1.15
C LEU A 29 -2.34 43.42 -1.24
N ARG A 30 -3.41 43.75 -0.51
CA ARG A 30 -4.03 45.11 -0.54
C ARG A 30 -3.05 46.22 -0.15
N SER A 31 -2.15 45.99 0.81
CA SER A 31 -1.15 46.96 1.26
C SER A 31 0.22 46.83 0.56
N ALA A 32 0.46 45.73 -0.14
CA ALA A 32 1.70 45.47 -0.85
C ALA A 32 1.81 46.25 -2.19
N GLY A 33 3.04 46.65 -2.56
CA GLY A 33 3.34 47.17 -3.89
C GLY A 33 3.21 46.10 -5.00
N ILE A 34 2.96 46.52 -6.24
CA ILE A 34 2.62 45.62 -7.36
C ILE A 34 3.67 44.53 -7.62
N GLY A 35 4.97 44.82 -7.44
CA GLY A 35 6.04 43.84 -7.59
C GLY A 35 5.93 42.67 -6.60
N LEU A 36 5.66 42.97 -5.33
CA LEU A 36 5.49 41.95 -4.29
C LEU A 36 4.24 41.10 -4.52
N ARG A 37 3.19 41.71 -5.08
CA ARG A 37 1.96 40.98 -5.45
C ARG A 37 2.21 39.95 -6.54
N LEU A 38 2.88 40.37 -7.62
CA LEU A 38 3.22 39.48 -8.74
C LEU A 38 4.14 38.34 -8.27
N GLN A 39 5.11 38.65 -7.41
CA GLN A 39 6.00 37.63 -6.83
C GLN A 39 5.23 36.62 -5.98
N ALA A 40 4.33 37.06 -5.09
CA ALA A 40 3.54 36.15 -4.25
C ALA A 40 2.63 35.23 -5.07
N VAL A 41 1.98 35.76 -6.11
CA VAL A 41 1.14 34.96 -7.03
C VAL A 41 1.98 33.96 -7.82
N ALA A 42 3.14 34.38 -8.33
CA ALA A 42 4.04 33.49 -9.07
C ALA A 42 4.57 32.36 -8.19
N THR A 43 4.96 32.65 -6.94
CA THR A 43 5.41 31.64 -5.97
C THR A 43 4.28 30.67 -5.62
N ALA A 44 3.09 31.17 -5.26
CA ALA A 44 1.95 30.33 -4.93
C ALA A 44 1.55 29.42 -6.11
N SER A 45 1.53 29.97 -7.33
CA SER A 45 1.23 29.21 -8.56
C SER A 45 2.29 28.14 -8.83
N THR A 46 3.57 28.45 -8.62
CA THR A 46 4.67 27.50 -8.80
C THR A 46 4.58 26.36 -7.77
N VAL A 47 4.36 26.68 -6.50
CA VAL A 47 4.16 25.67 -5.44
C VAL A 47 2.97 24.80 -5.78
N PHE A 48 1.83 25.38 -6.15
CA PHE A 48 0.62 24.63 -6.48
C PHE A 48 0.78 23.77 -7.75
N ALA A 49 1.53 24.25 -8.76
CA ALA A 49 1.81 23.50 -9.98
C ALA A 49 2.79 22.34 -9.77
N THR A 50 3.69 22.46 -8.79
CA THR A 50 4.75 21.47 -8.52
C THR A 50 4.40 20.50 -7.38
N LEU A 51 3.49 20.84 -6.48
CA LEU A 51 3.07 19.94 -5.40
C LEU A 51 2.52 18.59 -5.93
N PRO A 52 1.65 18.56 -6.97
CA PRO A 52 1.09 17.31 -7.49
C PRO A 52 2.14 16.43 -8.17
N THR A 53 3.20 17.01 -8.73
CA THR A 53 4.24 16.23 -9.42
C THR A 53 5.11 15.49 -8.39
N HIS A 54 5.42 16.10 -7.26
CA HIS A 54 6.17 15.45 -6.18
C HIS A 54 5.35 14.37 -5.47
N VAL A 55 4.14 14.70 -4.98
CA VAL A 55 3.26 13.74 -4.28
C VAL A 55 2.82 12.62 -5.22
N GLY A 56 2.42 12.97 -6.45
CA GLY A 56 1.99 11.99 -7.44
C GLY A 56 3.10 11.06 -7.92
N SER A 57 4.37 11.47 -7.88
CA SER A 57 5.48 10.59 -8.31
C SER A 57 5.72 9.40 -7.39
N LEU A 58 5.51 9.58 -6.08
CA LEU A 58 5.66 8.51 -5.09
C LEU A 58 4.47 7.55 -5.16
N GLU A 59 3.26 8.09 -5.23
CA GLU A 59 2.03 7.29 -5.35
C GLU A 59 2.01 6.46 -6.64
N ARG A 60 2.44 7.03 -7.77
CA ARG A 60 2.50 6.29 -9.05
C ARG A 60 3.40 5.06 -8.99
N ARG A 61 4.55 5.13 -8.31
CA ARG A 61 5.49 3.99 -8.24
C ARG A 61 4.89 2.81 -7.47
N ASP A 62 4.20 3.09 -6.37
CA ASP A 62 3.59 2.05 -5.56
C ASP A 62 2.38 1.43 -6.31
N VAL A 63 1.58 2.25 -6.99
CA VAL A 63 0.49 1.77 -7.86
C VAL A 63 1.01 0.91 -9.02
N GLU A 64 2.09 1.31 -9.70
CA GLU A 64 2.68 0.53 -10.79
C GLU A 64 3.19 -0.84 -10.31
N ASP A 65 3.80 -0.89 -9.13
CA ASP A 65 4.24 -2.14 -8.52
C ASP A 65 3.04 -3.03 -8.19
N ASP A 66 1.99 -2.47 -7.58
CA ASP A 66 0.76 -3.22 -7.25
C ASP A 66 0.03 -3.72 -8.50
N VAL A 67 0.00 -2.94 -9.59
CA VAL A 67 -0.56 -3.37 -10.87
C VAL A 67 0.21 -4.57 -11.43
N ARG A 68 1.55 -4.56 -11.33
CA ARG A 68 2.40 -5.67 -11.78
C ARG A 68 2.23 -6.91 -10.91
N VAL A 69 2.20 -6.75 -9.59
CA VAL A 69 1.95 -7.87 -8.66
C VAL A 69 0.54 -8.43 -8.89
N GLY A 70 -0.48 -7.58 -9.02
CA GLY A 70 -1.85 -7.97 -9.33
C GLY A 70 -1.95 -8.72 -10.66
N ALA A 71 -1.25 -8.26 -11.71
CA ALA A 71 -1.19 -8.97 -12.98
C ALA A 71 -0.56 -10.37 -12.84
N TRP A 72 0.51 -10.50 -12.07
CA TRP A 72 1.13 -11.78 -11.80
C TRP A 72 0.20 -12.70 -11.02
N LEU A 73 -0.49 -12.20 -9.98
CA LEU A 73 -1.48 -12.96 -9.21
C LEU A 73 -2.61 -13.47 -10.10
N ARG A 74 -3.12 -12.64 -11.03
CA ARG A 74 -4.14 -13.06 -12.00
C ARG A 74 -3.71 -14.26 -12.84
N GLN A 75 -2.42 -14.33 -13.19
CA GLN A 75 -1.87 -15.39 -14.05
C GLN A 75 -1.49 -16.67 -13.29
N ASN A 76 -1.16 -16.54 -12.01
CA ASN A 76 -0.54 -17.63 -11.22
C ASN A 76 -1.42 -18.17 -10.10
N VAL A 77 -2.47 -17.45 -9.71
CA VAL A 77 -3.44 -17.88 -8.68
C VAL A 77 -4.76 -18.18 -9.37
N PRO A 78 -5.39 -19.36 -9.18
CA PRO A 78 -6.69 -19.66 -9.77
C PRO A 78 -7.77 -18.62 -9.41
N PRO A 79 -8.80 -18.41 -10.25
CA PRO A 79 -9.95 -17.60 -9.86
C PRO A 79 -10.69 -18.25 -8.68
N GLY A 80 -11.20 -17.44 -7.74
CA GLY A 80 -11.91 -17.92 -6.54
C GLY A 80 -11.00 -18.20 -5.33
N GLU A 81 -9.70 -18.37 -5.57
CA GLU A 81 -8.70 -18.49 -4.52
C GLU A 81 -8.47 -17.16 -3.78
N ARG A 82 -7.98 -17.27 -2.55
CA ARG A 82 -7.77 -16.13 -1.66
C ARG A 82 -6.31 -15.69 -1.63
N ILE A 83 -6.09 -14.40 -1.49
CA ILE A 83 -4.76 -13.82 -1.31
C ILE A 83 -4.72 -12.97 -0.04
N TYR A 84 -3.53 -12.73 0.48
CA TYR A 84 -3.34 -11.75 1.55
C TYR A 84 -2.20 -10.80 1.19
N GLY A 85 -2.48 -9.50 1.16
CA GLY A 85 -1.47 -8.46 1.07
C GLY A 85 -1.16 -7.91 2.47
N TRP A 86 0.08 -8.07 2.91
CA TRP A 86 0.61 -7.30 4.04
C TRP A 86 1.06 -5.93 3.55
N GLY A 87 0.99 -4.88 4.37
CA GLY A 87 1.39 -3.52 3.97
C GLY A 87 0.22 -2.59 3.65
N SER A 88 0.52 -1.58 2.83
CA SER A 88 -0.33 -0.43 2.47
C SER A 88 -1.03 -0.57 1.11
N SER A 89 -1.19 -1.79 0.59
CA SER A 89 -1.69 -2.02 -0.78
C SER A 89 -3.09 -2.65 -0.82
N PRO A 90 -4.16 -2.02 -0.28
CA PRO A 90 -5.51 -2.59 -0.32
C PRO A 90 -6.04 -2.74 -1.76
N GLN A 91 -5.53 -1.95 -2.72
CA GLN A 91 -5.83 -2.08 -4.14
C GLN A 91 -5.39 -3.41 -4.76
N LEU A 92 -4.52 -4.18 -4.10
CA LEU A 92 -3.99 -5.43 -4.65
C LEU A 92 -5.09 -6.46 -4.92
N ASP A 93 -6.16 -6.50 -4.12
CA ASP A 93 -7.32 -7.38 -4.36
C ASP A 93 -8.05 -7.00 -5.65
N SER A 94 -8.20 -5.70 -5.90
CA SER A 94 -8.84 -5.17 -7.11
C SER A 94 -8.01 -5.47 -8.35
N PHE A 95 -6.69 -5.27 -8.28
CA PHE A 95 -5.81 -5.59 -9.40
C PHE A 95 -5.69 -7.10 -9.61
N SER A 96 -5.56 -7.90 -8.57
CA SER A 96 -5.46 -9.35 -8.71
C SER A 96 -6.77 -10.03 -9.10
N ARG A 97 -7.92 -9.38 -8.88
CA ARG A 97 -9.25 -10.01 -9.00
C ARG A 97 -9.31 -11.33 -8.20
N ARG A 98 -8.73 -11.34 -7.01
CA ARG A 98 -8.77 -12.46 -6.06
C ARG A 98 -9.52 -12.04 -4.80
N LEU A 99 -10.00 -13.03 -4.05
CA LEU A 99 -10.71 -12.75 -2.81
C LEU A 99 -9.68 -12.44 -1.71
N PRO A 100 -9.95 -11.49 -0.81
CA PRO A 100 -9.09 -11.31 0.36
C PRO A 100 -9.22 -12.50 1.30
N ALA A 101 -8.11 -12.92 1.92
CA ALA A 101 -8.08 -13.95 2.96
C ALA A 101 -8.46 -13.43 4.36
N SER A 102 -8.56 -12.13 4.51
CA SER A 102 -8.76 -11.46 5.81
C SER A 102 -9.68 -10.25 5.65
N ARG A 103 -10.34 -9.85 6.73
CA ARG A 103 -11.04 -8.55 6.79
C ARG A 103 -10.08 -7.35 6.78
N PHE A 104 -8.80 -7.58 7.08
CA PHE A 104 -7.76 -6.57 7.07
C PHE A 104 -7.12 -6.50 5.67
N THR A 105 -7.54 -5.54 4.85
CA THR A 105 -6.98 -5.32 3.50
C THR A 105 -5.70 -4.49 3.50
N ALA A 106 -5.34 -3.90 4.64
CA ALA A 106 -4.10 -3.17 4.87
C ALA A 106 -3.63 -3.42 6.32
N CYS A 107 -2.32 -3.43 6.55
CA CYS A 107 -1.77 -3.72 7.87
C CYS A 107 -1.82 -2.53 8.85
N TRP A 108 -2.25 -1.34 8.42
CA TRP A 108 -2.33 -0.14 9.28
C TRP A 108 -3.34 -0.26 10.43
N TYR A 109 -4.26 -1.23 10.34
CA TYR A 109 -5.17 -1.58 11.42
C TYR A 109 -4.56 -2.58 12.42
N VAL A 110 -3.41 -3.16 12.09
CA VAL A 110 -2.72 -4.20 12.86
C VAL A 110 -1.45 -3.64 13.47
N VAL A 111 -0.71 -2.85 12.70
CA VAL A 111 0.46 -2.09 13.12
C VAL A 111 -0.01 -0.74 13.63
N ASN A 112 0.45 -0.33 14.81
CA ASN A 112 0.16 1.02 15.31
C ASN A 112 0.96 2.03 14.48
N ASP A 113 0.26 2.75 13.62
CA ASP A 113 0.86 3.69 12.66
C ASP A 113 1.28 5.03 13.31
N LEU A 114 0.82 5.27 14.53
CA LEU A 114 1.20 6.42 15.34
C LEU A 114 2.46 6.01 16.13
N ASP A 115 3.64 6.48 15.73
CA ASP A 115 4.91 6.35 16.48
C ASP A 115 4.84 7.14 17.80
N VAL A 116 3.85 6.84 18.64
CA VAL A 116 3.64 7.43 19.95
C VAL A 116 4.44 6.61 20.94
N VAL A 117 5.40 7.28 21.58
CA VAL A 117 6.28 6.68 22.59
C VAL A 117 5.45 5.94 23.63
N GLY A 118 5.73 4.65 23.81
CA GLY A 118 5.07 3.79 24.80
C GLY A 118 3.90 2.97 24.25
N LEU A 119 3.47 3.17 23.00
CA LEU A 119 2.55 2.24 22.35
C LEU A 119 3.30 1.01 21.81
N PRO A 120 2.71 -0.19 21.91
CA PRO A 120 3.24 -1.37 21.23
C PRO A 120 3.29 -1.16 19.71
N ASP A 121 4.23 -1.81 19.02
CA ASP A 121 4.33 -1.78 17.55
C ASP A 121 3.07 -2.29 16.82
N SER A 122 2.27 -3.12 17.49
CA SER A 122 1.05 -3.71 16.94
C SER A 122 -0.06 -3.79 17.97
N ASP A 123 -1.31 -3.68 17.51
CA ASP A 123 -2.50 -3.98 18.30
C ASP A 123 -2.66 -5.51 18.42
N ALA A 124 -2.51 -6.04 19.63
CA ALA A 124 -2.57 -7.48 19.90
C ALA A 124 -3.92 -8.10 19.52
N GLU A 125 -5.04 -7.39 19.74
CA GLU A 125 -6.38 -7.87 19.40
C GLU A 125 -6.57 -7.90 17.88
N ALA A 126 -6.05 -6.89 17.18
CA ALA A 126 -6.06 -6.86 15.72
C ALA A 126 -5.19 -7.98 15.13
N VAL A 127 -4.01 -8.24 15.70
CA VAL A 127 -3.13 -9.36 15.31
C VAL A 127 -3.82 -10.70 15.53
N GLU A 128 -4.48 -10.91 16.67
CA GLU A 128 -5.21 -12.16 16.95
C GLU A 128 -6.35 -12.38 15.94
N ARG A 129 -7.15 -11.35 15.67
CA ARG A 129 -8.22 -11.40 14.67
C ARG A 129 -7.68 -11.69 13.27
N LEU A 130 -6.57 -11.06 12.90
CA LEU A 130 -5.90 -11.33 11.63
C LEU A 130 -5.49 -12.81 11.53
N LEU A 131 -4.81 -13.33 12.55
CA LEU A 131 -4.35 -14.71 12.56
C LEU A 131 -5.51 -15.71 12.56
N SER A 132 -6.61 -15.38 13.23
CA SER A 132 -7.86 -16.14 13.20
C SER A 132 -8.44 -16.21 11.78
N ASP A 133 -8.56 -15.06 11.11
CA ASP A 133 -9.04 -14.99 9.72
C ASP A 133 -8.14 -15.79 8.78
N LEU A 134 -6.81 -15.60 8.85
CA LEU A 134 -5.84 -16.29 7.99
C LEU A 134 -5.76 -17.80 8.26
N THR A 135 -6.06 -18.23 9.47
CA THR A 135 -6.13 -19.67 9.80
C THR A 135 -7.43 -20.28 9.29
N ARG A 136 -8.55 -19.55 9.40
CA ARG A 136 -9.86 -20.00 8.91
C ARG A 136 -9.95 -19.99 7.38
N TYR A 137 -9.31 -19.02 6.73
CA TYR A 137 -9.31 -18.82 5.29
C TYR A 137 -7.87 -18.70 4.76
N PRO A 138 -7.12 -19.81 4.70
CA PRO A 138 -5.70 -19.76 4.33
C PRO A 138 -5.51 -19.19 2.91
N PRO A 139 -4.71 -18.13 2.74
CA PRO A 139 -4.41 -17.59 1.42
C PRO A 139 -3.56 -18.56 0.60
N SER A 140 -3.81 -18.65 -0.70
CA SER A 140 -2.95 -19.42 -1.62
C SER A 140 -1.68 -18.65 -1.97
N VAL A 141 -1.67 -17.33 -1.77
CA VAL A 141 -0.49 -16.46 -1.87
C VAL A 141 -0.55 -15.36 -0.82
N VAL A 142 0.58 -15.14 -0.14
CA VAL A 142 0.82 -13.98 0.72
C VAL A 142 1.83 -13.04 0.05
N VAL A 143 1.53 -11.75 0.01
CA VAL A 143 2.36 -10.70 -0.61
C VAL A 143 2.84 -9.73 0.45
N LEU A 144 4.15 -9.52 0.54
CA LEU A 144 4.76 -8.62 1.52
C LEU A 144 5.61 -7.56 0.81
N PRO A 145 5.43 -6.26 1.07
CA PRO A 145 6.36 -5.24 0.63
C PRO A 145 7.67 -5.36 1.42
N ARG A 146 8.80 -5.19 0.74
CA ARG A 146 10.14 -5.07 1.35
C ARG A 146 10.35 -3.70 1.98
N ALA A 147 9.77 -2.69 1.36
CA ALA A 147 9.78 -1.31 1.80
C ALA A 147 8.54 -0.64 1.20
N SER A 148 7.70 -0.06 2.05
CA SER A 148 6.60 0.80 1.60
C SER A 148 7.11 2.23 1.55
N VAL A 149 6.95 2.91 0.40
CA VAL A 149 7.37 4.32 0.26
C VAL A 149 6.26 5.26 0.70
N PHE A 150 5.02 4.77 0.75
CA PHE A 150 3.85 5.54 1.14
C PHE A 150 3.70 5.74 2.67
N VAL A 151 4.60 5.18 3.49
CA VAL A 151 4.55 5.42 4.93
C VAL A 151 5.20 6.76 5.21
N TRP A 152 4.43 7.69 5.76
CA TRP A 152 4.94 8.94 6.29
C TRP A 152 5.92 8.61 7.42
N GLY A 153 7.22 8.70 7.13
CA GLY A 153 8.29 8.61 8.13
C GLY A 153 9.20 7.38 7.98
N ASP A 154 8.65 6.17 8.08
CA ASP A 154 9.47 4.96 8.25
C ASP A 154 9.19 3.86 7.19
N PRO A 155 10.12 3.63 6.24
CA PRO A 155 9.99 2.55 5.25
C PRO A 155 10.04 1.14 5.88
N GLN A 156 10.49 1.03 7.13
CA GLN A 156 10.56 -0.22 7.90
C GLN A 156 9.27 -0.51 8.69
N ARG A 157 8.28 0.39 8.66
CA ARG A 157 7.08 0.28 9.51
C ARG A 157 6.28 -1.01 9.30
N TYR A 158 6.31 -1.59 8.10
CA TYR A 158 5.61 -2.84 7.81
C TYR A 158 6.54 -4.05 7.71
N GLN A 159 7.73 -3.96 8.28
CA GLN A 159 8.58 -5.13 8.45
C GLN A 159 7.91 -6.17 9.33
N LEU A 160 8.03 -7.44 8.93
CA LEU A 160 7.44 -8.58 9.64
C LEU A 160 7.91 -8.64 11.10
N GLU A 161 9.13 -8.20 11.35
CA GLU A 161 9.80 -8.19 12.64
C GLU A 161 9.02 -7.38 13.68
N ARG A 162 8.29 -6.34 13.25
CA ARG A 162 7.41 -5.51 14.10
C ARG A 162 6.06 -6.18 14.41
N THR A 163 5.79 -7.36 13.85
CA THR A 163 4.60 -8.17 14.19
C THR A 163 5.00 -9.65 14.37
N PRO A 164 5.72 -10.00 15.46
CA PRO A 164 6.30 -11.32 15.63
C PRO A 164 5.31 -12.49 15.51
N PRO A 165 4.06 -12.42 16.03
CA PRO A 165 3.08 -13.50 15.85
C PRO A 165 2.75 -13.76 14.38
N PHE A 166 2.57 -12.71 13.57
CA PHE A 166 2.31 -12.84 12.13
C PHE A 166 3.54 -13.40 11.40
N ALA A 167 4.74 -12.90 11.73
CA ALA A 167 5.98 -13.41 11.15
C ALA A 167 6.20 -14.89 11.44
N ALA A 168 5.93 -15.34 12.68
CA ALA A 168 6.00 -16.74 13.07
C ALA A 168 4.96 -17.58 12.31
N TRP A 169 3.72 -17.11 12.21
CA TRP A 169 2.66 -17.79 11.46
C TRP A 169 3.03 -17.96 9.97
N LEU A 170 3.55 -16.92 9.35
CA LEU A 170 3.96 -16.92 7.94
C LEU A 170 5.11 -17.90 7.71
N ARG A 171 6.19 -17.80 8.51
CA ARG A 171 7.36 -18.67 8.41
C ARG A 171 7.03 -20.14 8.66
N ALA A 172 6.04 -20.43 9.51
CA ALA A 172 5.63 -21.81 9.77
C ALA A 172 4.97 -22.44 8.54
N ARG A 173 4.08 -21.70 7.85
CA ARG A 173 3.16 -22.25 6.84
C ARG A 173 3.52 -21.95 5.40
N TYR A 174 4.31 -20.91 5.15
CA TYR A 174 4.62 -20.42 3.82
C TYR A 174 6.12 -20.37 3.58
N GLU A 175 6.51 -20.41 2.32
CA GLU A 175 7.87 -20.21 1.85
C GLU A 175 7.92 -19.12 0.78
N ARG A 176 9.01 -18.36 0.77
CA ARG A 176 9.23 -17.31 -0.23
C ARG A 176 9.63 -17.94 -1.55
N VAL A 177 8.87 -17.69 -2.61
CA VAL A 177 9.12 -18.22 -3.97
C VAL A 177 9.75 -17.22 -4.92
N GLY A 178 9.81 -15.95 -4.54
CA GLY A 178 10.43 -14.92 -5.35
C GLY A 178 10.05 -13.52 -4.92
N THR A 179 10.41 -12.56 -5.76
CA THR A 179 10.12 -11.14 -5.59
C THR A 179 9.61 -10.59 -6.90
N ILE A 180 8.57 -9.76 -6.83
CA ILE A 180 8.07 -8.98 -7.95
C ILE A 180 8.22 -7.53 -7.56
N ARG A 181 9.15 -6.84 -8.22
CA ARG A 181 9.52 -5.46 -7.86
C ARG A 181 9.99 -5.39 -6.42
N ARG A 182 9.21 -4.73 -5.56
CA ARG A 182 9.49 -4.56 -4.12
C ARG A 182 8.64 -5.46 -3.24
N HIS A 183 7.93 -6.43 -3.82
CA HIS A 183 7.04 -7.34 -3.09
C HIS A 183 7.60 -8.76 -3.08
N ASP A 184 7.83 -9.31 -1.90
CA ASP A 184 8.12 -10.72 -1.69
C ASP A 184 6.83 -11.55 -1.76
N ILE A 185 6.92 -12.67 -2.47
CA ILE A 185 5.80 -13.56 -2.72
C ILE A 185 6.01 -14.85 -1.95
N TYR A 186 5.02 -15.21 -1.14
CA TYR A 186 5.01 -16.39 -0.30
C TYR A 186 3.88 -17.32 -0.72
N VAL A 187 4.15 -18.62 -0.79
CA VAL A 187 3.15 -19.66 -1.08
C VAL A 187 3.14 -20.71 0.02
N PRO A 188 2.05 -21.46 0.22
CA PRO A 188 2.01 -22.51 1.22
C PRO A 188 3.12 -23.55 0.98
N LYS A 189 3.80 -23.95 2.05
CA LYS A 189 4.83 -24.98 2.01
C LYS A 189 4.24 -26.31 1.54
N GLY A 190 5.05 -27.09 0.83
CA GLY A 190 4.65 -28.43 0.38
C GLY A 190 3.68 -28.44 -0.80
N VAL A 191 3.17 -27.27 -1.21
CA VAL A 191 2.55 -27.12 -2.54
C VAL A 191 3.68 -27.22 -3.55
N ARG A 192 3.99 -28.44 -3.98
CA ARG A 192 4.84 -28.67 -5.16
C ARG A 192 4.21 -27.87 -6.28
N ARG A 193 4.82 -26.73 -6.63
CA ARG A 193 4.56 -26.11 -7.92
C ARG A 193 4.77 -27.24 -8.90
N ARG A 194 3.70 -27.75 -9.50
CA ARG A 194 3.79 -28.44 -10.78
C ARG A 194 4.59 -27.46 -11.60
N SER A 195 5.88 -27.74 -11.76
CA SER A 195 6.74 -27.00 -12.65
C SER A 195 5.95 -27.02 -13.94
N ARG A 196 5.36 -25.88 -14.30
CA ARG A 196 4.84 -25.71 -15.64
C ARG A 196 6.09 -25.94 -16.46
N GLY A 197 6.20 -27.15 -17.00
CA GLY A 197 7.31 -27.57 -17.79
C GLY A 197 7.48 -26.44 -18.78
N ARG A 198 8.60 -25.72 -18.65
CA ARG A 198 9.20 -25.07 -19.80
C ARG A 198 9.51 -26.23 -20.73
N GLY A 199 8.48 -26.66 -21.49
CA GLY A 199 8.64 -27.23 -22.80
C GLY A 199 9.14 -26.11 -23.70
N SER A 200 10.35 -25.60 -23.40
CA SER A 200 11.24 -25.03 -24.38
C SER A 200 11.97 -26.22 -25.00
N GLY A 201 11.26 -26.90 -25.89
CA GLY A 201 11.73 -27.97 -26.73
C GLY A 201 10.59 -28.24 -27.69
N GLY A 202 10.70 -28.06 -29.00
CA GLY A 202 11.81 -27.74 -29.87
C GLY A 202 11.29 -27.92 -31.31
N GLY A 203 12.07 -27.45 -32.29
CA GLY A 203 11.81 -27.65 -33.72
C GLY A 203 11.15 -26.43 -34.35
N ALA A 204 11.85 -25.51 -35.01
CA ALA A 204 12.65 -25.72 -36.22
C ALA A 204 11.86 -26.50 -37.29
N ARG A 205 11.14 -25.77 -38.13
CA ARG A 205 11.31 -25.73 -39.59
C ARG A 205 10.59 -24.51 -40.16
#